data_AF-A0A9X3YIZ2-F1
#
_entry.id   AF-A0A9X3YIZ2-F1
#
_cell.length_a   1.000
_cell.length_b   1.000
_cell.length_c   1.000
_cell.angle_alpha   90.00
_cell.angle_beta   90.00
_cell.angle_gamma   90.00
#
_symmetry.space_group_name_H-M   'P 1'
#
loop_
_entity.id
_entity.type
_entity.pdbx_description
1 polymer ?
#
loop_
_entity_poly.entity_id
_entity_poly.type
_entity_poly.pdbx_seq_one_letter_code
_entity_poly.pdbx_strand_id
1 'polypeptide(L)'
;MAIVYKIHPAIGIARVGDSEEYYLGPETAGGLPILPSGAPFGPDDFRDAQGRIRRQAARFRVYVYDDADPDDPGREVVVGENYVTAIEWRVHVANKKPIWYQFHTLLGEDGYAPDHPLRNPLDTDPASRVKRIIDPGPRTLAGANCSVTFARGDDTGYPATWPPKGLKPHDIDSLGQAHTDGEGRLIFVGGYGNSGSSVTPGIVDYANNDDWWDDTCDGTVTATVLTQIAGYDARIPVDFPAWVAVAPPKFAPQLFNLVTLYDTMYDVAVRRFGRRPDIYRDQAWQTDYRPDYASEIEPLLKRGMAYPWVAAIPPHAHKFDTARLGDPDPAYLGLRQFIVSILRPPTGPDYFGAPASGLTMMPFLAGDNAFYPGAPTSSYLKLSDTQYFLLQQWANGNFDATARTPPAKPGEELDRAVLENCVGGGFSPGIEMTWIVRNPAIYREPFRLKHKAQVPTPLSLTSALSAGLEPGDGCKYMAVPWQADYNECSSQEVIQPRALGEDPVPGNQVVTRVLWWWPAQRPGFVWVRDETAPLGRRQRPWLGSHDPNDADYIQFADDLEMVERWNELGFLYDFGTDGKPEILEVGARTHQPKSED
;
A
#
# COMPACT_ATOMS: atom_id res chain seq x y z
N MET A 1 31.48 -6.40 19.80
CA MET A 1 30.55 -5.36 19.30
C MET A 1 30.21 -5.76 17.89
N ALA A 2 28.94 -6.02 17.60
CA ALA A 2 28.51 -6.40 16.27
C ALA A 2 28.00 -5.14 15.58
N ILE A 3 28.76 -4.64 14.62
CA ILE A 3 28.29 -3.58 13.74
C ILE A 3 27.34 -4.24 12.74
N VAL A 4 26.14 -3.69 12.57
CA VAL A 4 25.09 -4.24 11.72
C VAL A 4 24.69 -3.23 10.66
N TYR A 5 24.59 -3.70 9.43
CA TYR A 5 24.14 -2.90 8.30
C TYR A 5 22.71 -3.28 7.91
N LYS A 6 21.86 -2.27 7.71
CA LYS A 6 20.47 -2.46 7.26
C LYS A 6 20.12 -1.54 6.11
N ILE A 7 19.33 -2.03 5.16
CA ILE A 7 18.77 -1.21 4.08
C ILE A 7 17.46 -0.56 4.55
N HIS A 8 17.29 0.73 4.31
CA HIS A 8 16.06 1.47 4.58
C HIS A 8 15.58 2.26 3.34
N PRO A 9 14.28 2.30 3.04
CA PRO A 9 13.21 1.61 3.77
C PRO A 9 13.34 0.09 3.63
N ALA A 10 12.87 -0.66 4.63
CA ALA A 10 12.83 -2.12 4.63
C ALA A 10 11.97 -2.68 3.48
N ILE A 11 10.93 -1.94 3.10
CA ILE A 11 10.11 -2.16 1.91
C ILE A 11 9.94 -0.81 1.22
N GLY A 12 10.57 -0.62 0.05
CA GLY A 12 10.40 0.57 -0.76
C GLY A 12 9.18 0.48 -1.67
N ILE A 13 8.47 1.59 -1.84
CA ILE A 13 7.23 1.65 -2.62
C ILE A 13 7.44 2.54 -3.84
N ALA A 14 7.55 1.90 -5.00
CA ALA A 14 7.51 2.56 -6.29
C ALA A 14 6.08 2.50 -6.86
N ARG A 15 5.73 3.43 -7.76
CA ARG A 15 4.43 3.45 -8.41
C ARG A 15 4.58 3.67 -9.91
N VAL A 16 3.74 2.97 -10.66
CA VAL A 16 3.69 3.09 -12.12
C VAL A 16 3.26 4.49 -12.57
N GLY A 17 3.62 4.85 -13.79
CA GLY A 17 3.43 6.17 -14.40
C GLY A 17 3.78 6.08 -15.89
N ASP A 18 3.00 6.70 -16.77
CA ASP A 18 3.21 6.60 -18.22
C ASP A 18 4.28 7.57 -18.77
N SER A 19 4.92 8.35 -17.89
CA SER A 19 6.06 9.20 -18.22
C SER A 19 7.41 8.49 -18.06
N GLU A 20 8.40 8.94 -18.84
CA GLU A 20 9.80 8.61 -18.60
C GLU A 20 10.36 9.31 -17.34
N GLU A 21 9.77 10.46 -16.98
CA GLU A 21 10.18 11.23 -15.80
C GLU A 21 9.62 10.61 -14.51
N TYR A 22 10.28 10.89 -13.39
CA TYR A 22 9.89 10.38 -12.08
C TYR A 22 10.09 11.43 -10.98
N TYR A 23 9.41 11.22 -9.86
CA TYR A 23 9.71 11.84 -8.56
C TYR A 23 10.03 10.73 -7.54
N LEU A 24 10.65 11.07 -6.41
CA LEU A 24 10.86 10.13 -5.31
C LEU A 24 9.59 10.07 -4.45
N GLY A 25 9.27 8.88 -3.94
CA GLY A 25 8.17 8.72 -2.99
C GLY A 25 8.37 9.55 -1.70
N PRO A 26 7.29 9.84 -0.96
CA PRO A 26 7.40 10.54 0.31
C PRO A 26 8.24 9.75 1.31
N GLU A 27 9.14 10.45 1.99
CA GLU A 27 10.00 9.89 3.05
C GLU A 27 9.61 10.42 4.44
N THR A 28 8.48 11.12 4.52
CA THR A 28 7.81 11.54 5.74
C THR A 28 6.35 11.08 5.69
N ALA A 29 5.79 10.73 6.85
CA ALA A 29 4.40 10.32 6.98
C ALA A 29 3.45 11.39 6.40
N GLY A 30 2.60 11.01 5.44
CA GLY A 30 1.63 11.92 4.81
C GLY A 30 2.28 13.08 4.04
N GLY A 31 3.59 12.99 3.78
CA GLY A 31 4.34 14.00 3.04
C GLY A 31 3.99 14.02 1.56
N LEU A 32 4.40 15.11 0.92
CA LEU A 32 4.44 15.18 -0.54
C LEU A 32 5.60 14.34 -1.10
N PRO A 33 5.52 13.93 -2.38
CA PRO A 33 6.67 13.37 -3.07
C PRO A 33 7.84 14.36 -3.14
N ILE A 34 9.02 13.89 -3.50
CA ILE A 34 10.26 14.69 -3.52
C ILE A 34 10.77 14.76 -4.96
N LEU A 35 10.98 15.97 -5.47
CA LEU A 35 11.62 16.15 -6.78
C LEU A 35 13.10 15.73 -6.70
N PRO A 36 13.66 15.05 -7.73
CA PRO A 36 15.08 14.72 -7.77
C PRO A 36 16.01 15.95 -7.68
N SER A 37 15.52 17.13 -8.08
CA SER A 37 16.23 18.41 -7.95
C SER A 37 16.31 18.95 -6.51
N GLY A 38 15.52 18.41 -5.58
CA GLY A 38 15.36 18.92 -4.21
C GLY A 38 14.47 20.16 -4.09
N ALA A 39 13.85 20.61 -5.19
CA ALA A 39 12.87 21.70 -5.13
C ALA A 39 11.57 21.26 -4.42
N PRO A 40 10.82 22.20 -3.80
CA PRO A 40 9.51 21.90 -3.23
C PRO A 40 8.56 21.30 -4.28
N PHE A 41 7.84 20.25 -3.91
CA PHE A 41 6.88 19.58 -4.78
C PHE A 41 5.56 20.37 -4.86
N GLY A 42 5.16 20.72 -6.07
CA GLY A 42 3.95 21.48 -6.40
C GLY A 42 2.87 20.63 -7.06
N PRO A 43 1.67 21.22 -7.27
CA PRO A 43 0.53 20.53 -7.88
C PRO A 43 0.76 20.12 -9.34
N ASP A 44 1.66 20.80 -10.05
CA ASP A 44 1.97 20.51 -11.46
C ASP A 44 3.02 19.40 -11.63
N ASP A 45 3.67 18.98 -10.54
CA ASP A 45 4.79 18.03 -10.57
C ASP A 45 4.35 16.56 -10.63
N PHE A 46 3.05 16.26 -10.51
CA PHE A 46 2.56 14.89 -10.71
C PHE A 46 2.69 14.42 -12.16
N ARG A 47 2.81 15.36 -13.11
CA ARG A 47 2.82 15.08 -14.54
C ARG A 47 4.03 15.71 -15.22
N ASP A 48 4.38 15.18 -16.39
CA ASP A 48 5.36 15.79 -17.26
C ASP A 48 4.73 16.87 -18.17
N ALA A 49 5.56 17.52 -18.98
CA ALA A 49 5.11 18.58 -19.88
C ALA A 49 4.14 18.09 -20.99
N GLN A 50 4.02 16.77 -21.21
CA GLN A 50 3.05 16.16 -22.13
C GLN A 50 1.78 15.69 -21.39
N GLY A 51 1.69 15.96 -20.09
CA GLY A 51 0.58 15.56 -19.24
C GLY A 51 0.60 14.08 -18.87
N ARG A 52 1.68 13.34 -19.08
CA ARG A 52 1.81 11.94 -18.62
C ARG A 52 2.14 11.91 -17.14
N ILE A 53 1.63 10.93 -16.40
CA ILE A 53 1.90 10.74 -14.98
C ILE A 53 3.37 10.37 -14.78
N ARG A 54 4.08 11.17 -13.97
CA ARG A 54 5.43 10.83 -13.53
C ARG A 54 5.39 9.60 -12.63
N ARG A 55 6.35 8.69 -12.83
CA ARG A 55 6.51 7.51 -11.97
C ARG A 55 6.93 7.93 -10.55
N GLN A 56 6.51 7.18 -9.54
CA GLN A 56 7.06 7.31 -8.19
C GLN A 56 8.21 6.31 -8.04
N ALA A 57 9.40 6.80 -7.71
CA ALA A 57 10.57 5.99 -7.45
C ALA A 57 10.77 5.72 -5.95
N ALA A 58 11.22 4.52 -5.61
CA ALA A 58 11.64 4.16 -4.26
C ALA A 58 13.14 4.43 -4.09
N ARG A 59 13.53 5.19 -3.07
CA ARG A 59 14.93 5.45 -2.73
C ARG A 59 15.36 4.63 -1.52
N PHE A 60 16.49 3.93 -1.64
CA PHE A 60 17.07 3.08 -0.63
C PHE A 60 18.45 3.57 -0.18
N ARG A 61 18.71 3.41 1.11
CA ARG A 61 19.93 3.81 1.80
C ARG A 61 20.43 2.65 2.65
N VAL A 62 21.74 2.57 2.86
CA VAL A 62 22.31 1.66 3.86
C VAL A 62 22.54 2.45 5.14
N TYR A 63 22.10 1.93 6.27
CA TYR A 63 22.41 2.43 7.61
C TYR A 63 23.30 1.44 8.33
N VAL A 64 24.21 1.96 9.15
CA VAL A 64 25.04 1.19 10.07
C VAL A 64 24.61 1.47 11.51
N TYR A 65 24.53 0.43 12.33
CA TYR A 65 24.17 0.44 13.74
C TYR A 65 25.22 -0.30 14.56
N ASP A 66 25.45 0.12 15.80
CA ASP A 66 26.14 -0.65 16.82
C ASP A 66 25.12 -1.45 17.63
N ASP A 67 25.01 -2.77 17.38
CA ASP A 67 24.08 -3.63 18.14
C ASP A 67 24.46 -3.73 19.64
N ALA A 68 25.65 -3.27 20.05
CA ALA A 68 26.00 -3.17 21.47
C ALA A 68 25.30 -2.00 22.18
N ASP A 69 24.85 -0.99 21.42
CA ASP A 69 24.11 0.16 21.92
C ASP A 69 22.67 0.13 21.38
N PRO A 70 21.68 -0.34 22.17
CA PRO A 70 20.29 -0.40 21.72
C PRO A 70 19.70 0.98 21.40
N ASP A 71 20.30 2.06 21.90
CA ASP A 71 19.89 3.44 21.69
C ASP A 71 20.64 4.12 20.53
N ASP A 72 21.54 3.42 19.83
CA ASP A 72 22.20 3.96 18.65
C ASP A 72 21.14 4.38 17.61
N PRO A 73 21.07 5.67 17.23
CA PRO A 73 20.16 6.14 16.19
C PRO A 73 20.48 5.52 14.83
N GLY A 74 21.71 5.02 14.65
CA GLY A 74 22.25 4.57 13.39
C GLY A 74 22.72 5.75 12.55
N ARG A 75 23.57 5.44 11.56
CA ARG A 75 24.13 6.43 10.64
C ARG A 75 24.01 5.96 9.20
N GLU A 76 23.64 6.85 8.30
CA GLU A 76 23.66 6.55 6.87
C GLU A 76 25.10 6.26 6.40
N VAL A 77 25.23 5.27 5.52
CA VAL A 77 26.46 4.92 4.82
C VAL A 77 26.44 5.66 3.48
N VAL A 78 27.36 6.61 3.33
CA VAL A 78 27.47 7.48 2.15
C VAL A 78 28.80 7.24 1.45
N VAL A 79 28.78 7.16 0.12
CA VAL A 79 30.00 7.02 -0.70
C VAL A 79 30.89 8.25 -0.53
N GLY A 80 32.19 8.03 -0.28
CA GLY A 80 33.16 9.08 -0.03
C GLY A 80 33.38 9.41 1.45
N GLU A 81 32.54 8.88 2.35
CA GLU A 81 32.68 9.04 3.80
C GLU A 81 33.16 7.75 4.47
N ASN A 82 33.82 7.86 5.62
CA ASN A 82 34.17 6.71 6.48
C ASN A 82 34.80 5.54 5.71
N TYR A 83 35.70 5.86 4.77
CA TYR A 83 36.41 4.91 3.91
C TYR A 83 35.53 4.15 2.90
N VAL A 84 34.25 4.50 2.74
CA VAL A 84 33.34 3.89 1.77
C VAL A 84 33.69 4.37 0.37
N THR A 85 34.04 3.43 -0.51
CA THR A 85 34.41 3.71 -1.90
C THR A 85 33.26 3.49 -2.86
N ALA A 86 32.34 2.59 -2.54
CA ALA A 86 31.13 2.34 -3.30
C ALA A 86 30.10 1.55 -2.47
N ILE A 87 28.85 1.58 -2.93
CA ILE A 87 27.81 0.65 -2.51
C ILE A 87 27.41 -0.14 -3.76
N GLU A 88 27.59 -1.46 -3.72
CA GLU A 88 27.18 -2.38 -4.78
C GLU A 88 25.77 -2.88 -4.48
N TRP A 89 24.79 -2.49 -5.28
CA TRP A 89 23.41 -2.89 -5.16
C TRP A 89 23.09 -4.06 -6.08
N ARG A 90 22.23 -4.98 -5.62
CA ARG A 90 21.64 -6.02 -6.45
C ARG A 90 20.14 -6.09 -6.24
N VAL A 91 19.40 -6.00 -7.33
CA VAL A 91 17.94 -5.96 -7.36
C VAL A 91 17.41 -7.07 -8.26
N HIS A 92 16.39 -7.80 -7.83
CA HIS A 92 15.70 -8.82 -8.64
C HIS A 92 14.20 -8.68 -8.41
N VAL A 93 13.48 -8.17 -9.41
CA VAL A 93 12.03 -8.01 -9.41
C VAL A 93 11.38 -8.97 -10.40
N ALA A 94 10.15 -9.39 -10.11
CA ALA A 94 9.34 -10.19 -11.04
C ALA A 94 7.84 -9.94 -10.83
N ASN A 95 7.02 -10.38 -11.78
CA ASN A 95 5.57 -10.44 -11.68
C ASN A 95 5.10 -11.89 -11.85
N LYS A 96 4.49 -12.45 -10.80
CA LYS A 96 3.97 -13.82 -10.77
C LYS A 96 2.44 -13.90 -10.81
N LYS A 97 1.72 -12.78 -10.97
CA LYS A 97 0.25 -12.76 -10.94
C LYS A 97 -0.42 -13.75 -11.89
N PRO A 98 0.03 -13.91 -13.16
CA PRO A 98 -0.66 -14.79 -14.12
C PRO A 98 -0.55 -16.28 -13.80
N ILE A 99 0.43 -16.70 -12.99
CA ILE A 99 0.62 -18.11 -12.63
C ILE A 99 0.00 -18.48 -11.29
N TRP A 100 -0.50 -17.50 -10.55
CA TRP A 100 -0.95 -17.70 -9.18
C TRP A 100 -2.41 -18.17 -9.11
N TYR A 101 -2.87 -18.41 -7.89
CA TYR A 101 -4.26 -18.73 -7.59
C TYR A 101 -5.18 -17.56 -7.93
N GLN A 102 -6.44 -17.86 -8.24
CA GLN A 102 -7.48 -16.84 -8.30
C GLN A 102 -7.65 -16.20 -6.91
N PHE A 103 -7.82 -14.90 -6.87
CA PHE A 103 -8.06 -14.17 -5.64
C PHE A 103 -9.55 -14.23 -5.29
N HIS A 104 -9.89 -14.93 -4.22
CA HIS A 104 -11.25 -15.04 -3.68
C HIS A 104 -11.25 -14.53 -2.23
N THR A 105 -11.17 -13.20 -2.08
CA THR A 105 -11.18 -12.50 -0.79
C THR A 105 -10.18 -13.07 0.22
N LEU A 106 -10.67 -13.71 1.29
CA LEU A 106 -9.85 -14.27 2.36
C LEU A 106 -9.34 -15.68 2.08
N LEU A 107 -9.82 -16.35 1.02
CA LEU A 107 -9.37 -17.69 0.67
C LEU A 107 -7.90 -17.65 0.23
N GLY A 108 -7.05 -18.33 1.01
CA GLY A 108 -5.61 -18.35 0.84
C GLY A 108 -4.82 -17.74 2.00
N GLU A 109 -5.46 -16.94 2.88
CA GLU A 109 -4.77 -16.27 4.00
C GLU A 109 -3.98 -17.24 4.88
N ASP A 110 -4.63 -18.36 5.22
CA ASP A 110 -4.06 -19.46 5.98
C ASP A 110 -3.57 -20.63 5.10
N GLY A 111 -3.39 -20.38 3.80
CA GLY A 111 -3.05 -21.36 2.77
C GLY A 111 -4.23 -21.74 1.87
N TYR A 112 -3.91 -22.28 0.70
CA TYR A 112 -4.89 -22.66 -0.31
C TYR A 112 -5.34 -24.12 -0.14
N ALA A 113 -6.63 -24.36 -0.36
CA ALA A 113 -7.14 -25.71 -0.52
C ALA A 113 -6.55 -26.38 -1.78
N PRO A 114 -6.42 -27.73 -1.81
CA PRO A 114 -5.84 -28.43 -2.96
C PRO A 114 -6.56 -28.19 -4.29
N ASP A 115 -7.85 -27.86 -4.24
CA ASP A 115 -8.74 -27.59 -5.38
C ASP A 115 -8.97 -26.10 -5.65
N HIS A 116 -8.27 -25.20 -4.93
CA HIS A 116 -8.38 -23.76 -5.18
C HIS A 116 -7.94 -23.45 -6.62
N PRO A 117 -8.74 -22.71 -7.40
CA PRO A 117 -8.47 -22.53 -8.82
C PRO A 117 -7.23 -21.68 -9.08
N LEU A 118 -6.46 -22.07 -10.09
CA LEU A 118 -5.37 -21.26 -10.63
C LEU A 118 -5.93 -20.24 -11.63
N ARG A 119 -5.28 -19.08 -11.73
CA ARG A 119 -5.35 -18.27 -12.95
C ARG A 119 -4.69 -19.04 -14.08
N ASN A 120 -5.21 -18.83 -15.28
CA ASN A 120 -4.87 -19.58 -16.49
C ASN A 120 -4.97 -21.10 -16.26
N PRO A 121 -6.12 -21.63 -15.79
CA PRO A 121 -6.24 -23.02 -15.34
C PRO A 121 -6.12 -24.04 -16.49
N LEU A 122 -6.36 -23.60 -17.74
CA LEU A 122 -6.21 -24.45 -18.93
C LEU A 122 -4.73 -24.73 -19.26
N ASP A 123 -3.80 -23.87 -18.81
CA ASP A 123 -2.37 -24.08 -18.96
C ASP A 123 -1.84 -24.94 -17.81
N THR A 124 -1.76 -26.25 -18.06
CA THR A 124 -1.34 -27.27 -17.09
C THR A 124 0.13 -27.68 -17.22
N ASP A 125 0.83 -27.26 -18.27
CA ASP A 125 2.24 -27.60 -18.48
C ASP A 125 3.15 -26.70 -17.63
N PRO A 126 3.95 -27.24 -16.69
CA PRO A 126 4.83 -26.43 -15.86
C PRO A 126 5.80 -25.55 -16.67
N ALA A 127 6.30 -26.02 -17.81
CA ALA A 127 7.24 -25.27 -18.63
C ALA A 127 6.56 -24.07 -19.32
N SER A 128 5.32 -24.23 -19.79
CA SER A 128 4.49 -23.14 -20.29
C SER A 128 4.12 -22.14 -19.19
N ARG A 129 3.66 -22.61 -18.01
CA ARG A 129 3.30 -21.74 -16.89
C ARG A 129 4.46 -20.84 -16.47
N VAL A 130 5.69 -21.37 -16.36
CA VAL A 130 6.87 -20.56 -16.03
C VAL A 130 7.04 -19.38 -17.00
N LYS A 131 6.74 -19.55 -18.28
CA LYS A 131 6.86 -18.46 -19.28
C LYS A 131 5.83 -17.34 -19.10
N ARG A 132 4.78 -17.56 -18.31
CA ARG A 132 3.79 -16.52 -17.97
C ARG A 132 4.28 -15.58 -16.87
N ILE A 133 5.34 -15.94 -16.14
CA ILE A 133 6.00 -15.03 -15.18
C ILE A 133 6.75 -13.95 -15.98
N ILE A 134 6.66 -12.70 -15.54
CA ILE A 134 7.56 -11.65 -16.04
C ILE A 134 8.78 -11.62 -15.13
N ASP A 135 9.90 -12.13 -15.61
CA ASP A 135 11.15 -12.24 -14.83
C ASP A 135 12.34 -11.80 -15.69
N PRO A 136 12.75 -10.52 -15.60
CA PRO A 136 13.93 -10.00 -16.30
C PRO A 136 15.26 -10.49 -15.72
N GLY A 137 15.23 -11.21 -14.58
CA GLY A 137 16.42 -11.58 -13.81
C GLY A 137 17.00 -10.44 -12.97
N PRO A 138 18.01 -10.75 -12.13
CA PRO A 138 18.67 -9.77 -11.29
C PRO A 138 19.49 -8.75 -12.11
N ARG A 139 19.68 -7.56 -11.54
CA ARG A 139 20.65 -6.55 -11.99
C ARG A 139 21.55 -6.13 -10.85
N THR A 140 22.80 -5.82 -11.18
CA THR A 140 23.79 -5.30 -10.22
C THR A 140 24.22 -3.91 -10.66
N LEU A 141 24.27 -2.98 -9.71
CA LEU A 141 24.80 -1.63 -9.89
C LEU A 141 26.01 -1.47 -8.96
N ALA A 142 27.18 -1.21 -9.51
CA ALA A 142 28.41 -1.03 -8.74
C ALA A 142 28.92 0.41 -8.91
N GLY A 143 28.78 1.22 -7.86
CA GLY A 143 29.26 2.61 -7.85
C GLY A 143 28.15 3.66 -7.94
N ALA A 144 28.54 4.93 -7.84
CA ALA A 144 27.65 6.09 -7.92
C ALA A 144 27.32 6.45 -9.38
N ASN A 145 26.13 7.00 -9.62
CA ASN A 145 25.67 7.43 -10.95
C ASN A 145 25.65 6.30 -12.01
N CYS A 146 25.39 5.06 -11.60
CA CYS A 146 25.21 3.92 -12.50
C CYS A 146 23.72 3.66 -12.73
N SER A 147 23.34 3.11 -13.89
CA SER A 147 21.96 2.77 -14.22
C SER A 147 21.85 1.41 -14.89
N VAL A 148 20.75 0.70 -14.65
CA VAL A 148 20.39 -0.57 -15.28
C VAL A 148 18.90 -0.59 -15.59
N THR A 149 18.53 -1.29 -16.65
CA THR A 149 17.15 -1.53 -17.06
C THR A 149 16.71 -2.95 -16.70
N PHE A 150 15.40 -3.12 -16.56
CA PHE A 150 14.75 -4.43 -16.47
C PHE A 150 13.89 -4.62 -17.72
N ALA A 151 14.50 -4.59 -18.89
CA ALA A 151 13.81 -4.54 -20.18
C ALA A 151 13.94 -5.85 -20.98
N ARG A 152 12.97 -6.10 -21.85
CA ARG A 152 13.00 -7.22 -22.78
C ARG A 152 14.15 -7.05 -23.76
N GLY A 153 15.00 -8.07 -23.87
CA GLY A 153 16.15 -8.07 -24.77
C GLY A 153 17.47 -7.71 -24.09
N ASP A 154 17.46 -7.31 -22.80
CA ASP A 154 18.66 -7.20 -22.00
C ASP A 154 19.33 -8.58 -21.85
N ASP A 155 20.53 -8.76 -22.42
CA ASP A 155 21.31 -9.98 -22.23
C ASP A 155 22.08 -9.94 -20.92
N THR A 156 21.64 -10.73 -19.96
CA THR A 156 22.29 -10.90 -18.65
C THR A 156 22.79 -12.31 -18.40
N GLY A 157 22.68 -13.21 -19.40
CA GLY A 157 22.86 -14.65 -19.21
C GLY A 157 21.78 -15.32 -18.33
N TYR A 158 20.80 -14.56 -17.84
CA TYR A 158 19.64 -15.08 -17.11
C TYR A 158 18.55 -15.53 -18.10
N PRO A 159 17.86 -16.66 -17.88
CA PRO A 159 16.76 -17.11 -18.73
C PRO A 159 15.50 -16.28 -18.48
N ALA A 160 15.51 -15.03 -18.95
CA ALA A 160 14.42 -14.09 -18.73
C ALA A 160 13.12 -14.56 -19.40
N THR A 161 12.00 -14.38 -18.71
CA THR A 161 10.66 -14.69 -19.21
C THR A 161 9.83 -13.42 -19.34
N TRP A 162 9.01 -13.38 -20.38
CA TRP A 162 8.21 -12.22 -20.74
C TRP A 162 6.91 -12.70 -21.40
N PRO A 163 5.82 -11.91 -21.33
CA PRO A 163 4.60 -12.25 -22.04
C PRO A 163 4.82 -12.26 -23.56
N PRO A 164 3.92 -12.88 -24.33
CA PRO A 164 3.93 -12.79 -25.78
C PRO A 164 3.99 -11.33 -26.28
N LYS A 165 4.54 -11.11 -27.46
CA LYS A 165 4.48 -9.80 -28.14
C LYS A 165 3.10 -9.57 -28.76
N GLY A 166 2.74 -8.31 -28.94
CA GLY A 166 1.50 -7.91 -29.58
C GLY A 166 0.30 -7.97 -28.63
N LEU A 167 0.52 -7.85 -27.33
CA LEU A 167 -0.56 -7.72 -26.35
C LEU A 167 -1.41 -6.49 -26.67
N LYS A 168 -2.68 -6.54 -26.24
CA LYS A 168 -3.63 -5.44 -26.40
C LYS A 168 -4.26 -5.07 -25.04
N PRO A 169 -4.45 -3.77 -24.73
CA PRO A 169 -4.08 -2.62 -25.56
C PRO A 169 -2.57 -2.31 -25.56
N HIS A 170 -1.81 -2.74 -24.54
CA HIS A 170 -0.40 -2.40 -24.39
C HIS A 170 0.52 -3.62 -24.28
N ASP A 171 1.65 -3.58 -24.99
CA ASP A 171 2.76 -4.51 -24.79
C ASP A 171 3.50 -4.20 -23.46
N ILE A 172 4.07 -5.26 -22.88
CA ILE A 172 4.90 -5.17 -21.68
C ILE A 172 6.33 -5.61 -22.02
N ASP A 173 7.24 -4.63 -21.98
CA ASP A 173 8.65 -4.77 -22.36
C ASP A 173 9.61 -4.29 -21.26
N SER A 174 9.11 -3.86 -20.11
CA SER A 174 9.92 -3.40 -18.99
C SER A 174 9.20 -3.59 -17.67
N LEU A 175 9.94 -3.96 -16.62
CA LEU A 175 9.49 -3.83 -15.22
C LEU A 175 10.08 -2.59 -14.53
N GLY A 176 10.73 -1.71 -15.29
CA GLY A 176 11.31 -0.47 -14.82
C GLY A 176 12.83 -0.40 -14.95
N GLN A 177 13.44 0.38 -14.08
CA GLN A 177 14.87 0.67 -14.08
C GLN A 177 15.37 0.97 -12.67
N ALA A 178 16.68 0.82 -12.47
CA ALA A 178 17.35 1.21 -11.24
C ALA A 178 18.56 2.09 -11.56
N HIS A 179 18.86 3.04 -10.70
CA HIS A 179 20.11 3.79 -10.77
C HIS A 179 20.61 4.19 -9.38
N THR A 180 21.87 4.63 -9.29
CA THR A 180 22.46 5.15 -8.06
C THR A 180 22.67 6.66 -8.16
N ASP A 181 22.46 7.37 -7.05
CA ASP A 181 22.80 8.80 -6.98
C ASP A 181 24.31 9.01 -6.66
N GLY A 182 24.71 10.28 -6.52
CA GLY A 182 26.10 10.65 -6.21
C GLY A 182 26.57 10.23 -4.81
N GLU A 183 25.64 9.96 -3.89
CA GLU A 183 25.92 9.50 -2.52
C GLU A 183 25.89 7.95 -2.41
N GLY A 184 25.59 7.27 -3.53
CA GLY A 184 25.53 5.81 -3.63
C GLY A 184 24.18 5.22 -3.19
N ARG A 185 23.15 6.03 -2.99
CA ARG A 185 21.78 5.56 -2.71
C ARG A 185 21.21 4.91 -3.96
N LEU A 186 20.42 3.84 -3.80
CA LEU A 186 19.70 3.21 -4.89
C LEU A 186 18.36 3.91 -5.10
N ILE A 187 18.01 4.17 -6.36
CA ILE A 187 16.71 4.67 -6.79
C ILE A 187 16.12 3.64 -7.76
N PHE A 188 15.01 3.03 -7.37
CA PHE A 188 14.26 2.09 -8.21
C PHE A 188 13.01 2.77 -8.75
N VAL A 189 12.84 2.78 -10.07
CA VAL A 189 11.68 3.32 -10.78
C VAL A 189 10.92 2.15 -11.40
N GLY A 190 9.62 2.03 -11.11
CA GLY A 190 8.79 0.93 -11.58
C GLY A 190 8.44 0.98 -13.08
N GLY A 191 7.50 0.11 -13.46
CA GLY A 191 6.93 0.03 -14.81
C GLY A 191 6.16 1.29 -15.23
N TYR A 192 5.58 1.22 -16.43
CA TYR A 192 4.86 2.31 -17.09
C TYR A 192 3.34 2.28 -16.86
N GLY A 193 2.83 1.27 -16.17
CA GLY A 193 1.40 1.04 -15.96
C GLY A 193 0.74 0.35 -17.14
N ASN A 194 1.54 -0.33 -17.96
CA ASN A 194 1.06 -1.10 -19.11
C ASN A 194 0.41 -2.40 -18.65
N SER A 195 -0.76 -2.66 -19.21
CA SER A 195 -1.48 -3.93 -19.06
C SER A 195 -1.96 -4.40 -20.42
N GLY A 196 -1.96 -5.71 -20.65
CA GLY A 196 -2.38 -6.25 -21.92
C GLY A 196 -2.69 -7.74 -21.91
N SER A 197 -3.52 -8.13 -22.88
CA SER A 197 -3.97 -9.49 -23.11
C SER A 197 -3.40 -10.07 -24.40
N SER A 198 -3.12 -11.38 -24.42
CA SER A 198 -2.74 -12.11 -25.63
C SER A 198 -3.93 -12.58 -26.47
N VAL A 199 -5.15 -12.36 -25.99
CA VAL A 199 -6.41 -12.61 -26.71
C VAL A 199 -7.13 -11.29 -26.96
N THR A 200 -8.31 -11.32 -27.59
CA THR A 200 -9.17 -10.13 -27.68
C THR A 200 -9.42 -9.59 -26.27
N PRO A 201 -9.02 -8.35 -25.96
CA PRO A 201 -9.12 -7.81 -24.60
C PRO A 201 -10.57 -7.80 -24.12
N GLY A 202 -10.78 -8.41 -22.97
CA GLY A 202 -11.99 -8.33 -22.18
C GLY A 202 -11.64 -8.56 -20.72
N ILE A 203 -12.19 -7.76 -19.84
CA ILE A 203 -12.09 -7.93 -18.39
C ILE A 203 -13.46 -8.42 -17.91
N VAL A 204 -13.44 -9.51 -17.15
CA VAL A 204 -14.66 -10.21 -16.73
C VAL A 204 -14.78 -10.32 -15.21
N ASP A 205 -13.71 -9.99 -14.49
CA ASP A 205 -13.62 -10.04 -13.03
C ASP A 205 -12.59 -9.00 -12.56
N TYR A 206 -12.85 -8.32 -11.44
CA TYR A 206 -11.96 -7.31 -10.88
C TYR A 206 -10.54 -7.80 -10.59
N ALA A 207 -10.35 -9.10 -10.34
CA ALA A 207 -9.06 -9.66 -9.92
C ALA A 207 -8.50 -10.74 -10.84
N ASN A 208 -9.35 -11.50 -11.54
CA ASN A 208 -9.01 -12.79 -12.12
C ASN A 208 -9.30 -12.85 -13.61
N ASN A 209 -8.40 -12.29 -14.42
CA ASN A 209 -8.53 -12.30 -15.87
C ASN A 209 -7.44 -13.18 -16.51
N ASP A 210 -7.87 -14.27 -17.16
CA ASP A 210 -6.96 -15.17 -17.87
C ASP A 210 -6.36 -14.49 -19.11
N ASP A 211 -5.13 -14.90 -19.44
CA ASP A 211 -4.35 -14.38 -20.57
C ASP A 211 -4.11 -12.86 -20.52
N TRP A 212 -4.10 -12.28 -19.31
CA TRP A 212 -3.69 -10.90 -19.03
C TRP A 212 -2.38 -10.82 -18.25
N TRP A 213 -1.68 -9.70 -18.46
CA TRP A 213 -0.47 -9.29 -17.75
C TRP A 213 -0.53 -7.80 -17.41
N ASP A 214 0.24 -7.40 -16.40
CA ASP A 214 0.56 -6.00 -16.09
C ASP A 214 2.05 -5.86 -15.73
N ASP A 215 2.55 -4.62 -15.71
CA ASP A 215 3.96 -4.31 -15.42
C ASP A 215 4.24 -3.89 -13.98
N THR A 216 3.31 -4.17 -13.05
CA THR A 216 3.62 -4.14 -11.62
C THR A 216 4.56 -5.29 -11.27
N CYS A 217 5.31 -5.17 -10.18
CA CYS A 217 6.23 -6.22 -9.75
C CYS A 217 6.66 -6.01 -8.30
N ASP A 218 7.35 -6.99 -7.75
CA ASP A 218 8.03 -6.84 -6.47
C ASP A 218 9.28 -7.72 -6.42
N GLY A 219 10.18 -7.44 -5.49
CA GLY A 219 11.31 -8.32 -5.27
C GLY A 219 12.41 -7.79 -4.38
N THR A 220 13.54 -8.49 -4.43
CA THR A 220 14.64 -8.32 -3.49
C THR A 220 15.50 -7.10 -3.81
N VAL A 221 15.95 -6.40 -2.77
CA VAL A 221 16.99 -5.36 -2.80
C VAL A 221 18.07 -5.74 -1.80
N THR A 222 19.29 -5.94 -2.29
CA THR A 222 20.47 -6.33 -1.48
C THR A 222 21.62 -5.38 -1.78
N ALA A 223 22.57 -5.26 -0.84
CA ALA A 223 23.71 -4.38 -1.00
C ALA A 223 24.98 -4.97 -0.39
N THR A 224 26.14 -4.56 -0.92
CA THR A 224 27.47 -4.77 -0.34
C THR A 224 28.18 -3.43 -0.27
N VAL A 225 28.60 -3.03 0.93
CA VAL A 225 29.40 -1.81 1.14
C VAL A 225 30.86 -2.13 0.84
N LEU A 226 31.48 -1.34 -0.03
CA LEU A 226 32.89 -1.44 -0.37
C LEU A 226 33.65 -0.35 0.39
N THR A 227 34.70 -0.74 1.12
CA THR A 227 35.54 0.19 1.86
C THR A 227 37.01 0.01 1.52
N GLN A 228 37.81 1.06 1.69
CA GLN A 228 39.26 1.02 1.54
C GLN A 228 39.95 1.70 2.73
N ILE A 229 40.58 0.90 3.59
CA ILE A 229 41.26 1.37 4.81
C ILE A 229 42.74 1.03 4.71
N ALA A 230 43.61 2.05 4.76
CA ALA A 230 45.07 1.90 4.70
C ALA A 230 45.57 1.03 3.52
N GLY A 231 44.91 1.11 2.36
CA GLY A 231 45.25 0.34 1.16
C GLY A 231 44.69 -1.09 1.11
N TYR A 232 43.86 -1.47 2.08
CA TYR A 232 43.13 -2.75 2.08
C TYR A 232 41.68 -2.54 1.70
N ASP A 233 41.22 -3.28 0.69
CA ASP A 233 39.82 -3.29 0.27
C ASP A 233 39.03 -4.30 1.11
N ALA A 234 37.85 -3.89 1.60
CA ALA A 234 36.91 -4.77 2.27
C ALA A 234 35.53 -4.72 1.62
N ARG A 235 34.92 -5.90 1.48
CA ARG A 235 33.55 -6.10 1.00
C ARG A 235 32.68 -6.50 2.18
N ILE A 236 31.71 -5.67 2.54
CA ILE A 236 30.85 -5.86 3.71
C ILE A 236 29.41 -6.09 3.20
N PRO A 237 28.94 -7.35 3.13
CA PRO A 237 27.55 -7.63 2.79
C PRO A 237 26.61 -6.97 3.81
N VAL A 238 25.55 -6.34 3.34
CA VAL A 238 24.56 -5.73 4.24
C VAL A 238 23.73 -6.83 4.91
N ASP A 239 23.73 -6.86 6.25
CA ASP A 239 23.15 -7.94 7.04
C ASP A 239 21.65 -8.09 6.85
N PHE A 240 20.93 -6.97 6.76
CA PHE A 240 19.48 -6.92 6.62
C PHE A 240 19.08 -6.25 5.30
N PRO A 241 18.72 -7.06 4.28
CA PRO A 241 18.29 -6.53 2.99
C PRO A 241 16.89 -5.90 3.07
N ALA A 242 16.44 -5.36 1.94
CA ALA A 242 15.12 -4.75 1.77
C ALA A 242 14.36 -5.39 0.62
N TRP A 243 13.10 -5.00 0.49
CA TRP A 243 12.21 -5.36 -0.60
C TRP A 243 11.80 -4.11 -1.39
N VAL A 244 11.42 -4.26 -2.65
CA VAL A 244 10.73 -3.22 -3.42
C VAL A 244 9.39 -3.77 -3.90
N ALA A 245 8.34 -2.96 -3.80
CA ALA A 245 7.04 -3.23 -4.39
C ALA A 245 6.65 -2.09 -5.34
N VAL A 246 6.19 -2.45 -6.53
CA VAL A 246 5.68 -1.52 -7.55
C VAL A 246 4.17 -1.64 -7.58
N ALA A 247 3.48 -0.53 -7.30
CA ALA A 247 2.04 -0.50 -7.13
C ALA A 247 1.37 0.49 -8.10
N PRO A 248 0.02 0.49 -8.17
CA PRO A 248 -0.75 1.57 -8.80
C PRO A 248 -0.39 2.97 -8.24
N PRO A 249 -0.68 4.05 -8.97
CA PRO A 249 -0.57 5.40 -8.43
C PRO A 249 -1.40 5.59 -7.16
N LYS A 250 -0.94 6.49 -6.28
CA LYS A 250 -1.73 7.00 -5.15
C LYS A 250 -2.23 8.38 -5.52
N PHE A 251 -3.50 8.51 -5.89
CA PHE A 251 -4.04 9.78 -6.37
C PHE A 251 -4.30 10.79 -5.24
N ALA A 252 -4.19 10.41 -3.97
CA ALA A 252 -4.25 11.34 -2.84
C ALA A 252 -3.05 11.17 -1.88
N PRO A 253 -1.83 11.51 -2.31
CA PRO A 253 -0.60 11.13 -1.60
C PRO A 253 -0.53 11.63 -0.14
N GLN A 254 -1.05 12.83 0.13
CA GLN A 254 -1.04 13.46 1.45
C GLN A 254 -2.11 12.90 2.41
N LEU A 255 -2.99 12.02 1.94
CA LEU A 255 -4.01 11.38 2.76
C LEU A 255 -3.59 9.99 3.19
N PHE A 256 -3.88 9.68 4.45
CA PHE A 256 -3.63 8.38 5.04
C PHE A 256 -4.88 7.50 4.95
N ASN A 257 -4.66 6.21 4.71
CA ASN A 257 -5.67 5.19 4.99
C ASN A 257 -5.91 5.08 6.50
N LEU A 258 -7.14 4.76 6.93
CA LEU A 258 -7.44 4.53 8.36
C LEU A 258 -6.56 3.43 8.96
N VAL A 259 -6.42 2.33 8.22
CA VAL A 259 -5.44 1.27 8.48
C VAL A 259 -4.43 1.31 7.34
N THR A 260 -3.20 1.67 7.66
CA THR A 260 -2.07 1.71 6.73
C THR A 260 -1.31 0.40 6.74
N LEU A 261 -0.47 0.15 5.73
CA LEU A 261 0.35 -1.06 5.70
C LEU A 261 1.29 -1.13 6.91
N TYR A 262 1.79 0.02 7.38
CA TYR A 262 2.54 0.11 8.63
C TYR A 262 1.73 -0.39 9.83
N ASP A 263 0.47 0.03 9.98
CA ASP A 263 -0.36 -0.35 11.13
C ASP A 263 -0.59 -1.87 11.19
N THR A 264 -0.80 -2.51 10.03
CA THR A 264 -0.97 -3.97 9.95
C THR A 264 0.34 -4.70 10.30
N MET A 265 1.48 -4.24 9.76
CA MET A 265 2.78 -4.86 10.08
C MET A 265 3.21 -4.59 11.53
N TYR A 266 2.91 -3.41 12.07
CA TYR A 266 3.17 -3.05 13.46
C TYR A 266 2.35 -3.92 14.41
N ASP A 267 1.08 -4.18 14.08
CA ASP A 267 0.25 -5.09 14.85
C ASP A 267 0.82 -6.52 14.90
N VAL A 268 1.33 -7.03 13.77
CA VAL A 268 2.08 -8.30 13.74
C VAL A 268 3.33 -8.22 14.61
N ALA A 269 4.09 -7.13 14.54
CA ALA A 269 5.30 -6.93 15.35
C ALA A 269 5.01 -6.97 16.86
N VAL A 270 3.93 -6.31 17.28
CA VAL A 270 3.45 -6.28 18.67
C VAL A 270 3.00 -7.68 19.12
N ARG A 271 2.10 -8.31 18.37
CA ARG A 271 1.42 -9.54 18.82
C ARG A 271 2.21 -10.83 18.57
N ARG A 272 3.07 -10.86 17.56
CA ARG A 272 3.74 -12.10 17.09
C ARG A 272 5.26 -12.09 17.25
N PHE A 273 5.88 -10.92 17.35
CA PHE A 273 7.33 -10.79 17.53
C PHE A 273 7.75 -10.26 18.90
N GLY A 274 6.80 -9.91 19.78
CA GLY A 274 7.11 -9.41 21.12
C GLY A 274 7.89 -8.10 21.10
N ARG A 275 7.75 -7.28 20.04
CA ARG A 275 8.50 -6.01 19.87
C ARG A 275 8.13 -4.96 20.93
N ARG A 276 6.91 -5.04 21.48
CA ARG A 276 6.35 -4.13 22.49
C ARG A 276 5.76 -4.91 23.66
N PRO A 277 6.60 -5.51 24.53
CA PRO A 277 6.13 -6.28 25.69
C PRO A 277 5.42 -5.40 26.74
N ASP A 278 5.57 -4.09 26.63
CA ASP A 278 4.84 -3.06 27.36
C ASP A 278 3.40 -2.86 26.83
N ILE A 279 3.10 -3.25 25.59
CA ILE A 279 1.74 -3.23 25.00
C ILE A 279 1.11 -4.62 25.02
N TYR A 280 1.86 -5.65 24.66
CA TYR A 280 1.38 -7.03 24.53
C TYR A 280 2.47 -8.03 24.93
N ARG A 281 2.21 -8.84 25.96
CA ARG A 281 3.06 -9.94 26.42
C ARG A 281 2.20 -11.09 26.92
N ASP A 282 2.72 -12.31 26.87
CA ASP A 282 2.05 -13.51 27.39
C ASP A 282 0.61 -13.69 26.86
N GLN A 283 0.41 -13.37 25.57
CA GLN A 283 -0.90 -13.42 24.89
C GLN A 283 -1.98 -12.50 25.49
N ALA A 284 -1.57 -11.42 26.17
CA ALA A 284 -2.48 -10.47 26.80
C ALA A 284 -2.07 -9.01 26.53
N TRP A 285 -3.08 -8.15 26.35
CA TRP A 285 -2.93 -6.70 26.32
C TRP A 285 -2.58 -6.16 27.71
N GLN A 286 -1.60 -5.25 27.76
CA GLN A 286 -1.12 -4.67 29.01
C GLN A 286 -1.92 -3.43 29.36
N THR A 287 -2.95 -3.59 30.20
CA THR A 287 -3.90 -2.51 30.52
C THR A 287 -3.31 -1.37 31.36
N ASP A 288 -2.07 -1.49 31.83
CA ASP A 288 -1.27 -0.43 32.43
C ASP A 288 -0.54 0.44 31.39
N TYR A 289 -0.46 0.01 30.12
CA TYR A 289 0.12 0.82 29.03
C TYR A 289 -0.67 2.11 28.83
N ARG A 290 0.05 3.23 28.80
CA ARG A 290 -0.50 4.56 28.54
C ARG A 290 -0.07 4.99 27.14
N PRO A 291 -0.95 5.04 26.13
CA PRO A 291 -0.63 5.63 24.84
C PRO A 291 -0.32 7.13 24.97
N ASP A 292 0.57 7.61 24.13
CA ASP A 292 0.86 9.02 23.93
C ASP A 292 -0.22 9.66 23.05
N TYR A 293 -0.86 10.73 23.52
CA TYR A 293 -1.95 11.33 22.74
C TYR A 293 -1.49 11.85 21.38
N ALA A 294 -0.37 12.56 21.33
CA ALA A 294 0.09 13.25 20.13
C ALA A 294 0.59 12.30 19.03
N SER A 295 1.23 11.20 19.41
CA SER A 295 1.88 10.28 18.47
C SER A 295 1.12 8.97 18.23
N GLU A 296 0.25 8.53 19.15
CA GLU A 296 -0.45 7.24 19.07
C GLU A 296 -1.98 7.36 18.93
N ILE A 297 -2.59 8.50 19.30
CA ILE A 297 -4.05 8.69 19.26
C ILE A 297 -4.49 9.75 18.27
N GLU A 298 -3.97 10.97 18.37
CA GLU A 298 -4.37 12.10 17.53
C GLU A 298 -4.23 11.79 16.03
N PRO A 299 -3.16 11.11 15.56
CA PRO A 299 -3.05 10.73 14.15
C PRO A 299 -4.22 9.85 13.69
N LEU A 300 -4.68 8.90 14.51
CA LEU A 300 -5.82 8.03 14.16
C LEU A 300 -7.12 8.81 14.02
N LEU A 301 -7.35 9.80 14.89
CA LEU A 301 -8.50 10.70 14.82
C LEU A 301 -8.44 11.58 13.56
N LYS A 302 -7.28 12.17 13.27
CA LYS A 302 -7.05 13.03 12.10
C LYS A 302 -7.26 12.29 10.77
N ARG A 303 -6.86 11.01 10.69
CA ARG A 303 -7.17 10.15 9.53
C ARG A 303 -8.68 10.13 9.26
N GLY A 304 -9.49 9.87 10.28
CA GLY A 304 -10.96 9.88 10.16
C GLY A 304 -11.55 11.25 9.77
N MET A 305 -10.94 12.34 10.22
CA MET A 305 -11.38 13.71 9.89
C MET A 305 -11.11 14.10 8.43
N ALA A 306 -10.16 13.44 7.77
CA ALA A 306 -9.75 13.78 6.40
C ALA A 306 -10.60 13.09 5.32
N TYR A 307 -11.35 12.02 5.64
CA TYR A 307 -12.12 11.26 4.65
C TYR A 307 -13.21 12.04 3.88
N PRO A 308 -13.84 13.12 4.41
CA PRO A 308 -14.76 13.95 3.63
C PRO A 308 -14.12 14.63 2.39
N TRP A 309 -12.79 14.63 2.27
CA TRP A 309 -12.09 15.11 1.08
C TRP A 309 -12.08 14.12 -0.08
N VAL A 310 -12.30 12.83 0.20
CA VAL A 310 -12.16 11.73 -0.77
C VAL A 310 -13.42 10.88 -0.93
N ALA A 311 -14.43 11.09 -0.08
CA ALA A 311 -15.68 10.36 -0.10
C ALA A 311 -16.88 11.30 0.16
N ALA A 312 -18.04 10.96 -0.41
CA ALA A 312 -19.29 11.66 -0.15
C ALA A 312 -19.90 11.18 1.19
N ILE A 313 -19.37 11.72 2.29
CA ILE A 313 -19.79 11.36 3.66
C ILE A 313 -20.15 12.61 4.48
N PRO A 314 -21.05 12.50 5.49
CA PRO A 314 -21.49 13.66 6.27
C PRO A 314 -20.32 14.30 7.05
N PRO A 315 -19.90 15.55 6.74
CA PRO A 315 -18.70 16.12 7.34
C PRO A 315 -18.84 16.39 8.84
N HIS A 316 -20.06 16.58 9.35
CA HIS A 316 -20.29 16.83 10.78
C HIS A 316 -19.83 15.68 11.67
N ALA A 317 -20.04 14.42 11.25
CA ALA A 317 -19.64 13.23 12.03
C ALA A 317 -18.12 13.02 12.05
N HIS A 318 -17.38 13.77 11.22
CA HIS A 318 -15.93 13.68 11.04
C HIS A 318 -15.22 14.95 11.54
N LYS A 319 -15.84 15.70 12.46
CA LYS A 319 -15.23 16.86 13.12
C LYS A 319 -14.96 16.53 14.58
N PHE A 320 -13.68 16.45 14.94
CA PHE A 320 -13.24 16.21 16.30
C PHE A 320 -12.54 17.44 16.86
N ASP A 321 -12.84 17.78 18.12
CA ASP A 321 -12.08 18.76 18.89
C ASP A 321 -10.88 18.03 19.53
N THR A 322 -9.75 17.98 18.81
CA THR A 322 -8.57 17.20 19.26
C THR A 322 -7.98 17.76 20.55
N ALA A 323 -8.13 19.06 20.81
CA ALA A 323 -7.69 19.65 22.08
C ALA A 323 -8.46 19.06 23.26
N ARG A 324 -9.80 18.99 23.19
CA ARG A 324 -10.62 18.36 24.24
C ARG A 324 -10.41 16.86 24.35
N LEU A 325 -10.18 16.19 23.22
CA LEU A 325 -9.93 14.75 23.18
C LEU A 325 -8.58 14.37 23.78
N GLY A 326 -7.60 15.28 23.74
CA GLY A 326 -6.28 15.14 24.37
C GLY A 326 -6.20 15.63 25.81
N ASP A 327 -7.27 16.24 26.34
CA ASP A 327 -7.30 16.73 27.72
C ASP A 327 -7.69 15.59 28.68
N PRO A 328 -6.84 15.24 29.67
CA PRO A 328 -7.11 14.17 30.62
C PRO A 328 -8.23 14.48 31.62
N ASP A 329 -8.80 15.70 31.63
CA ASP A 329 -9.93 16.06 32.49
C ASP A 329 -11.07 15.02 32.38
N PRO A 330 -11.55 14.47 33.51
CA PRO A 330 -12.69 13.54 33.54
C PRO A 330 -13.97 14.06 32.87
N ALA A 331 -14.15 15.38 32.74
CA ALA A 331 -15.27 15.98 32.04
C ALA A 331 -15.36 15.56 30.56
N TYR A 332 -14.22 15.22 29.93
CA TYR A 332 -14.15 14.77 28.55
C TYR A 332 -14.21 13.24 28.40
N LEU A 333 -14.28 12.48 29.50
CA LEU A 333 -14.30 11.01 29.47
C LEU A 333 -15.45 10.47 28.62
N GLY A 334 -16.66 11.00 28.79
CA GLY A 334 -17.83 10.57 28.03
C GLY A 334 -17.69 10.78 26.51
N LEU A 335 -16.98 11.84 26.09
CA LEU A 335 -16.71 12.13 24.69
C LEU A 335 -15.77 11.06 24.07
N ARG A 336 -14.71 10.68 24.80
CA ARG A 336 -13.79 9.64 24.34
C ARG A 336 -14.46 8.26 24.31
N GLN A 337 -15.22 7.94 25.35
CA GLN A 337 -15.99 6.70 25.44
C GLN A 337 -17.03 6.58 24.32
N PHE A 338 -17.69 7.68 23.95
CA PHE A 338 -18.61 7.71 22.82
C PHE A 338 -17.92 7.29 21.52
N ILE A 339 -16.75 7.86 21.22
CA ILE A 339 -15.99 7.52 20.01
C ILE A 339 -15.67 6.02 19.96
N VAL A 340 -15.14 5.45 21.04
CA VAL A 340 -14.83 4.00 21.08
C VAL A 340 -16.09 3.14 21.06
N SER A 341 -17.22 3.60 21.62
CA SER A 341 -18.48 2.84 21.64
C SER A 341 -19.07 2.56 20.26
N ILE A 342 -18.67 3.35 19.25
CA ILE A 342 -19.08 3.16 17.86
C ILE A 342 -17.97 2.52 17.01
N LEU A 343 -16.77 2.26 17.56
CA LEU A 343 -15.74 1.53 16.82
C LEU A 343 -16.02 0.04 16.83
N ARG A 344 -15.82 -0.61 15.68
CA ARG A 344 -15.94 -2.05 15.54
C ARG A 344 -14.82 -2.75 16.32
N PRO A 345 -15.14 -3.64 17.28
CA PRO A 345 -14.11 -4.41 17.97
C PRO A 345 -13.44 -5.39 16.99
N PRO A 346 -12.13 -5.65 17.16
CA PRO A 346 -11.39 -6.58 16.30
C PRO A 346 -11.99 -7.99 16.35
N THR A 347 -12.27 -8.46 17.57
CA THR A 347 -12.91 -9.74 17.83
C THR A 347 -14.43 -9.60 17.94
N GLY A 348 -15.15 -10.57 17.38
CA GLY A 348 -16.58 -10.66 17.51
C GLY A 348 -17.32 -10.59 16.18
N PRO A 349 -18.65 -10.68 16.24
CA PRO A 349 -19.53 -10.70 15.08
C PRO A 349 -19.41 -9.44 14.21
N ASP A 350 -19.61 -9.64 12.91
CA ASP A 350 -19.47 -8.64 11.86
C ASP A 350 -20.69 -7.70 11.79
N TYR A 351 -20.84 -6.87 12.83
CA TYR A 351 -22.00 -6.00 12.99
C TYR A 351 -21.88 -4.68 12.21
N PHE A 352 -23.01 -4.30 11.62
CA PHE A 352 -23.20 -2.97 11.06
C PHE A 352 -23.41 -1.90 12.14
N GLY A 353 -24.28 -2.20 13.11
CA GLY A 353 -24.66 -1.28 14.18
C GLY A 353 -24.21 -1.77 15.54
N ALA A 354 -23.84 -0.84 16.43
CA ALA A 354 -23.40 -1.13 17.78
C ALA A 354 -24.56 -1.81 18.56
N PRO A 355 -24.37 -3.01 19.12
CA PRO A 355 -25.46 -3.77 19.75
C PRO A 355 -26.19 -3.03 20.87
N ALA A 356 -25.48 -2.19 21.62
CA ALA A 356 -26.02 -1.48 22.76
C ALA A 356 -26.83 -0.21 22.40
N SER A 357 -26.52 0.44 21.27
CA SER A 357 -27.07 1.75 20.92
C SER A 357 -27.81 1.79 19.58
N GLY A 358 -27.60 0.79 18.72
CA GLY A 358 -28.09 0.77 17.34
C GLY A 358 -27.38 1.75 16.41
N LEU A 359 -26.39 2.51 16.89
CA LEU A 359 -25.63 3.47 16.08
C LEU A 359 -24.77 2.74 15.06
N THR A 360 -24.61 3.34 13.87
CA THR A 360 -23.70 2.84 12.84
C THR A 360 -22.27 2.75 13.38
N MET A 361 -21.64 1.60 13.19
CA MET A 361 -20.27 1.37 13.62
C MET A 361 -19.26 1.85 12.58
N MET A 362 -18.10 2.26 13.08
CA MET A 362 -16.97 2.78 12.32
C MET A 362 -15.78 1.80 12.38
N PRO A 363 -14.90 1.79 11.36
CA PRO A 363 -15.00 2.53 10.11
C PRO A 363 -16.17 2.09 9.23
N PHE A 364 -16.74 3.06 8.51
CA PHE A 364 -17.78 2.82 7.49
C PHE A 364 -17.13 2.48 6.15
N LEU A 365 -16.29 1.45 6.15
CA LEU A 365 -15.54 0.98 4.98
C LEU A 365 -15.74 -0.54 4.83
N ALA A 366 -15.57 -1.03 3.60
CA ALA A 366 -15.61 -2.45 3.28
C ALA A 366 -14.44 -3.20 3.94
N GLY A 367 -14.73 -4.40 4.46
CA GLY A 367 -13.74 -5.30 5.04
C GLY A 367 -13.14 -6.25 4.01
N ASP A 368 -12.42 -7.27 4.48
CA ASP A 368 -11.67 -8.18 3.59
C ASP A 368 -12.57 -9.10 2.74
N ASN A 369 -13.82 -9.32 3.15
CA ASN A 369 -14.80 -10.14 2.44
C ASN A 369 -16.19 -9.50 2.51
N ALA A 370 -16.37 -8.46 1.70
CA ALA A 370 -17.64 -7.73 1.57
C ALA A 370 -18.51 -8.20 0.39
N PHE A 371 -18.01 -9.14 -0.42
CA PHE A 371 -18.68 -9.67 -1.62
C PHE A 371 -19.52 -10.91 -1.31
N TYR A 372 -18.96 -11.86 -0.55
CA TYR A 372 -19.51 -13.20 -0.45
C TYR A 372 -20.10 -13.44 0.95
N PRO A 373 -21.35 -13.92 1.04
CA PRO A 373 -21.90 -14.34 2.30
C PRO A 373 -21.24 -15.65 2.75
N GLY A 374 -20.92 -15.77 4.04
CA GLY A 374 -20.31 -16.99 4.60
C GLY A 374 -19.06 -16.70 5.44
N ALA A 375 -18.66 -17.68 6.25
CA ALA A 375 -17.50 -17.54 7.14
C ALA A 375 -16.17 -17.78 6.38
N PRO A 376 -15.10 -17.04 6.71
CA PRO A 376 -15.09 -15.91 7.65
C PRO A 376 -15.77 -14.67 7.04
N THR A 377 -16.73 -14.09 7.77
CA THR A 377 -17.38 -12.84 7.39
C THR A 377 -16.48 -11.67 7.79
N SER A 378 -16.18 -10.80 6.84
CA SER A 378 -15.41 -9.56 7.04
C SER A 378 -15.97 -8.49 6.12
N SER A 379 -17.26 -8.20 6.26
CA SER A 379 -17.98 -7.26 5.39
C SER A 379 -17.57 -5.82 5.68
N TYR A 380 -17.19 -5.53 6.92
CA TYR A 380 -16.82 -4.20 7.37
C TYR A 380 -15.37 -4.15 7.85
N LEU A 381 -14.67 -3.06 7.51
CA LEU A 381 -13.33 -2.82 8.00
C LEU A 381 -13.31 -2.75 9.53
N LYS A 382 -12.22 -3.26 10.10
CA LYS A 382 -11.85 -3.11 11.50
C LYS A 382 -10.49 -2.41 11.57
N LEU A 383 -10.27 -1.63 12.62
CA LEU A 383 -8.92 -1.19 12.97
C LEU A 383 -8.06 -2.42 13.33
N SER A 384 -6.73 -2.29 13.26
CA SER A 384 -5.88 -3.36 13.79
C SER A 384 -6.10 -3.54 15.30
N ASP A 385 -5.83 -4.74 15.82
CA ASP A 385 -6.04 -5.01 17.25
C ASP A 385 -5.26 -4.02 18.13
N THR A 386 -4.03 -3.71 17.72
CA THR A 386 -3.19 -2.72 18.39
C THR A 386 -3.79 -1.31 18.33
N GLN A 387 -4.26 -0.82 17.18
CA GLN A 387 -4.93 0.49 17.09
C GLN A 387 -6.15 0.57 18.00
N TYR A 388 -6.97 -0.49 18.00
CA TYR A 388 -8.17 -0.55 18.84
C TYR A 388 -7.82 -0.54 20.33
N PHE A 389 -6.82 -1.32 20.75
CA PHE A 389 -6.33 -1.33 22.12
C PHE A 389 -5.87 0.07 22.59
N LEU A 390 -5.08 0.78 21.77
CA LEU A 390 -4.62 2.13 22.10
C LEU A 390 -5.80 3.10 22.29
N LEU A 391 -6.80 3.04 21.40
CA LEU A 391 -8.00 3.85 21.52
C LEU A 391 -8.85 3.49 22.76
N GLN A 392 -8.90 2.21 23.14
CA GLN A 392 -9.56 1.81 24.40
C GLN A 392 -8.88 2.40 25.63
N GLN A 393 -7.54 2.35 25.71
CA GLN A 393 -6.79 2.92 26.82
C GLN A 393 -7.03 4.44 26.93
N TRP A 394 -6.96 5.14 25.80
CA TRP A 394 -7.29 6.57 25.71
C TRP A 394 -8.73 6.88 26.14
N ALA A 395 -9.71 6.09 25.67
CA ALA A 395 -11.11 6.29 26.03
C ALA A 395 -11.40 6.04 27.52
N ASN A 396 -10.58 5.22 28.18
CA ASN A 396 -10.64 5.00 29.62
C ASN A 396 -9.91 6.09 30.44
N GLY A 397 -9.37 7.13 29.79
CA GLY A 397 -8.57 8.17 30.44
C GLY A 397 -7.16 7.72 30.80
N ASN A 398 -6.72 6.56 30.32
CA ASN A 398 -5.39 6.01 30.59
C ASN A 398 -4.44 6.35 29.45
N PHE A 399 -4.03 7.62 29.33
CA PHE A 399 -3.10 8.07 28.28
C PHE A 399 -2.22 9.23 28.78
N ASP A 400 -1.10 9.46 28.11
CA ASP A 400 -0.19 10.56 28.41
C ASP A 400 -0.55 11.76 27.52
N ALA A 401 -0.97 12.86 28.16
CA ALA A 401 -1.35 14.10 27.46
C ALA A 401 -0.14 14.93 27.02
N THR A 402 0.98 14.79 27.72
CA THR A 402 2.27 15.39 27.34
C THR A 402 3.04 14.44 26.45
N ALA A 403 3.46 14.93 25.29
CA ALA A 403 4.19 14.12 24.31
C ALA A 403 5.44 13.48 24.94
N ARG A 404 5.54 12.16 24.83
CA ARG A 404 6.82 11.44 24.97
C ARG A 404 7.56 11.61 23.65
N THR A 405 8.81 12.04 23.71
CA THR A 405 9.69 11.99 22.54
C THR A 405 10.53 10.72 22.66
N PRO A 406 10.08 9.57 22.10
CA PRO A 406 10.99 8.45 21.96
C PRO A 406 12.16 8.85 21.06
N PRO A 407 13.37 8.30 21.27
CA PRO A 407 14.47 8.51 20.34
C PRO A 407 14.07 8.01 18.95
N ALA A 408 14.12 8.93 17.98
CA ALA A 408 13.94 8.65 16.57
C ALA A 408 15.16 7.89 16.03
N LYS A 409 14.95 6.70 15.45
CA LYS A 409 15.95 6.04 14.62
C LYS A 409 15.65 6.38 13.16
N PRO A 410 16.45 7.22 12.47
CA PRO A 410 16.09 7.73 11.15
C PRO A 410 15.76 6.64 10.12
N GLY A 411 16.43 5.49 10.18
CA GLY A 411 16.09 4.34 9.33
C GLY A 411 14.71 3.75 9.63
N GLU A 412 14.35 3.55 10.90
CA GLU A 412 13.03 3.04 11.29
C GLU A 412 11.91 4.07 11.00
N GLU A 413 12.20 5.37 11.12
CA GLU A 413 11.27 6.43 10.72
C GLU A 413 11.02 6.44 9.22
N LEU A 414 12.06 6.18 8.41
CA LEU A 414 11.92 6.02 6.97
C LEU A 414 11.06 4.80 6.61
N ASP A 415 11.26 3.67 7.31
CA ASP A 415 10.41 2.48 7.15
C ASP A 415 8.93 2.82 7.40
N ARG A 416 8.66 3.51 8.52
CA ARG A 416 7.31 3.94 8.89
C ARG A 416 6.71 4.90 7.86
N ALA A 417 7.42 5.95 7.51
CA ALA A 417 6.95 6.99 6.60
C ALA A 417 6.53 6.42 5.23
N VAL A 418 7.32 5.48 4.70
CA VAL A 418 7.01 4.84 3.42
C VAL A 418 5.77 3.94 3.55
N LEU A 419 5.65 3.14 4.62
CA LEU A 419 4.56 2.18 4.78
C LEU A 419 3.24 2.81 5.24
N GLU A 420 3.26 3.95 5.92
CA GLU A 420 2.04 4.70 6.28
C GLU A 420 1.34 5.29 5.04
N ASN A 421 2.04 5.37 3.91
CA ASN A 421 1.48 5.82 2.64
C ASN A 421 0.73 4.73 1.85
N CYS A 422 0.63 3.51 2.38
CA CYS A 422 0.04 2.36 1.69
C CYS A 422 -1.27 1.89 2.35
N VAL A 423 -2.08 1.12 1.63
CA VAL A 423 -3.29 0.49 2.15
C VAL A 423 -2.93 -0.65 3.09
N GLY A 424 -3.51 -0.67 4.29
CA GLY A 424 -3.35 -1.75 5.28
C GLY A 424 -4.59 -2.62 5.51
N GLY A 425 -5.72 -2.27 4.90
CA GLY A 425 -6.98 -3.00 4.99
C GLY A 425 -8.17 -2.18 4.45
N GLY A 426 -9.28 -2.79 4.01
CA GLY A 426 -9.47 -4.24 3.83
C GLY A 426 -8.58 -4.81 2.72
N PHE A 427 -8.32 -6.10 2.73
CA PHE A 427 -7.51 -6.78 1.71
C PHE A 427 -8.39 -7.60 0.77
N SER A 428 -8.96 -6.93 -0.23
CA SER A 428 -9.77 -7.58 -1.26
C SER A 428 -9.55 -7.01 -2.67
N PRO A 429 -8.33 -7.12 -3.24
CA PRO A 429 -7.12 -7.66 -2.64
C PRO A 429 -6.30 -6.64 -1.84
N GLY A 430 -6.58 -5.35 -1.93
CA GLY A 430 -5.73 -4.26 -1.46
C GLY A 430 -5.07 -3.56 -2.64
N ILE A 431 -4.01 -2.77 -2.44
CA ILE A 431 -3.37 -2.00 -3.54
C ILE A 431 -1.89 -2.32 -3.69
N GLU A 432 -1.05 -2.02 -2.70
CA GLU A 432 0.38 -2.31 -2.78
C GLU A 432 0.72 -3.78 -2.46
N MET A 433 0.07 -4.31 -1.43
CA MET A 433 0.20 -5.68 -0.94
C MET A 433 -1.16 -6.13 -0.40
N THR A 434 -1.29 -7.43 -0.11
CA THR A 434 -2.51 -8.04 0.44
C THR A 434 -2.29 -8.62 1.84
N TRP A 435 -3.28 -9.36 2.35
CA TRP A 435 -3.31 -10.03 3.65
C TRP A 435 -2.07 -10.89 3.98
N ILE A 436 -1.23 -11.23 3.00
CA ILE A 436 0.02 -11.95 3.22
C ILE A 436 0.91 -11.26 4.28
N VAL A 437 0.83 -9.93 4.40
CA VAL A 437 1.58 -9.16 5.40
C VAL A 437 1.13 -9.42 6.85
N ARG A 438 0.00 -10.11 7.07
CA ARG A 438 -0.43 -10.56 8.39
C ARG A 438 0.27 -11.85 8.82
N ASN A 439 0.89 -12.58 7.88
CA ASN A 439 1.51 -13.86 8.14
C ASN A 439 2.93 -13.68 8.72
N PRO A 440 3.19 -14.04 9.99
CA PRO A 440 4.51 -13.84 10.60
C PRO A 440 5.63 -14.65 9.91
N ALA A 441 5.30 -15.72 9.17
CA ALA A 441 6.30 -16.57 8.52
C ALA A 441 7.07 -15.88 7.40
N ILE A 442 6.53 -14.79 6.82
CA ILE A 442 7.19 -14.04 5.75
C ILE A 442 8.24 -13.06 6.27
N TYR A 443 8.35 -12.86 7.58
CA TYR A 443 9.25 -11.86 8.16
C TYR A 443 10.54 -12.50 8.69
N ARG A 444 11.65 -11.81 8.47
CA ARG A 444 12.93 -12.10 9.13
C ARG A 444 13.01 -11.40 10.49
N GLU A 445 12.59 -10.15 10.53
CA GLU A 445 12.33 -9.33 11.71
C GLU A 445 11.13 -8.41 11.39
N PRO A 446 10.49 -7.75 12.38
CA PRO A 446 9.41 -6.80 12.11
C PRO A 446 9.71 -5.88 10.92
N PHE A 447 8.74 -5.71 10.02
CA PHE A 447 8.82 -4.91 8.79
C PHE A 447 9.80 -5.41 7.71
N ARG A 448 10.68 -6.40 8.00
CA ARG A 448 11.63 -6.95 7.03
C ARG A 448 11.18 -8.30 6.49
N LEU A 449 10.89 -8.33 5.20
CA LEU A 449 10.54 -9.56 4.51
C LEU A 449 11.73 -10.53 4.47
N LYS A 450 11.43 -11.81 4.65
CA LYS A 450 12.38 -12.91 4.64
C LYS A 450 12.65 -13.27 3.19
N HIS A 451 13.86 -13.02 2.72
CA HIS A 451 14.28 -13.43 1.37
C HIS A 451 14.50 -14.94 1.33
N LYS A 452 14.12 -15.58 0.22
CA LYS A 452 14.53 -16.96 -0.04
C LYS A 452 16.04 -17.02 -0.20
N ALA A 453 16.70 -17.88 0.58
CA ALA A 453 18.17 -17.95 0.62
C ALA A 453 18.79 -18.29 -0.75
N GLN A 454 18.11 -19.11 -1.53
CA GLN A 454 18.45 -19.43 -2.92
C GLN A 454 17.22 -19.24 -3.79
N VAL A 455 17.24 -18.19 -4.61
CA VAL A 455 16.19 -17.93 -5.60
C VAL A 455 16.39 -18.93 -6.75
N PRO A 456 15.40 -19.81 -7.04
CA PRO A 456 15.52 -20.78 -8.11
C PRO A 456 15.46 -20.10 -9.48
N THR A 457 16.08 -20.75 -10.47
CA THR A 457 16.04 -20.33 -11.87
C THR A 457 15.57 -21.52 -12.71
N PRO A 458 14.36 -21.50 -13.29
CA PRO A 458 13.36 -20.43 -13.20
C PRO A 458 12.72 -20.29 -11.81
N LEU A 459 12.00 -19.18 -11.58
CA LEU A 459 11.24 -18.94 -10.36
C LEU A 459 10.16 -20.03 -10.15
N SER A 460 9.82 -20.26 -8.88
CA SER A 460 8.88 -21.32 -8.49
C SER A 460 7.43 -20.97 -8.87
N LEU A 461 6.71 -21.98 -9.38
CA LEU A 461 5.25 -21.92 -9.60
C LEU A 461 4.43 -22.04 -8.31
N THR A 462 5.07 -22.49 -7.23
CA THR A 462 4.49 -22.64 -5.89
C THR A 462 5.27 -21.80 -4.87
N SER A 463 4.81 -21.76 -3.63
CA SER A 463 5.52 -21.03 -2.57
C SER A 463 5.51 -21.75 -1.24
N ALA A 464 6.62 -21.60 -0.53
CA ALA A 464 6.78 -22.03 0.85
C ALA A 464 7.18 -20.79 1.65
N LEU A 465 6.19 -20.06 2.18
CA LEU A 465 6.39 -18.76 2.83
C LEU A 465 7.44 -18.81 3.95
N SER A 466 7.48 -19.91 4.71
CA SER A 466 8.46 -20.13 5.78
C SER A 466 9.91 -20.27 5.29
N ALA A 467 10.13 -20.61 4.01
CA ALA A 467 11.46 -20.66 3.39
C ALA A 467 11.94 -19.28 2.89
N GLY A 468 11.07 -18.26 2.93
CA GLY A 468 11.33 -16.93 2.40
C GLY A 468 10.71 -16.71 1.01
N LEU A 469 10.55 -15.43 0.68
CA LEU A 469 9.91 -14.94 -0.53
C LEU A 469 10.90 -14.89 -1.71
N GLU A 470 10.39 -15.23 -2.89
CA GLU A 470 11.02 -15.00 -4.19
C GLU A 470 10.54 -13.67 -4.80
N PRO A 471 11.27 -13.07 -5.77
CA PRO A 471 10.74 -11.99 -6.59
C PRO A 471 9.35 -12.34 -7.16
N GLY A 472 8.42 -11.39 -7.09
CA GLY A 472 7.02 -11.57 -7.48
C GLY A 472 6.11 -12.20 -6.42
N ASP A 473 6.64 -12.71 -5.30
CA ASP A 473 5.80 -13.33 -4.27
C ASP A 473 4.95 -12.32 -3.47
N GLY A 474 5.34 -11.05 -3.42
CA GLY A 474 4.57 -10.00 -2.74
C GLY A 474 3.35 -9.51 -3.53
N CYS A 475 3.43 -9.47 -4.86
CA CYS A 475 2.39 -8.90 -5.73
C CYS A 475 1.49 -9.93 -6.42
N LYS A 476 1.85 -11.21 -6.45
CA LYS A 476 1.12 -12.24 -7.21
C LYS A 476 -0.34 -12.45 -6.81
N TYR A 477 -0.71 -12.07 -5.58
CA TYR A 477 -2.06 -12.17 -5.06
C TYR A 477 -2.97 -11.05 -5.58
N MET A 478 -2.39 -9.93 -6.02
CA MET A 478 -3.15 -8.77 -6.49
C MET A 478 -3.86 -9.07 -7.80
N ALA A 479 -4.81 -8.21 -8.17
CA ALA A 479 -5.53 -8.29 -9.43
C ALA A 479 -4.60 -8.29 -10.65
N VAL A 480 -5.01 -9.02 -11.69
CA VAL A 480 -4.40 -8.99 -13.00
C VAL A 480 -5.48 -8.75 -14.07
N PRO A 481 -5.43 -7.62 -14.80
CA PRO A 481 -4.56 -6.46 -14.55
C PRO A 481 -5.00 -5.65 -13.32
N TRP A 482 -4.08 -4.87 -12.71
CA TRP A 482 -4.40 -4.04 -11.53
C TRP A 482 -5.49 -2.99 -11.77
N GLN A 483 -5.67 -2.54 -13.01
CA GLN A 483 -6.66 -1.51 -13.37
C GLN A 483 -8.11 -1.97 -13.14
N ALA A 484 -8.41 -3.26 -13.25
CA ALA A 484 -9.75 -3.80 -13.01
C ALA A 484 -10.16 -3.55 -11.54
N ASP A 485 -9.33 -4.02 -10.61
CA ASP A 485 -9.46 -3.73 -9.17
C ASP A 485 -9.48 -2.23 -8.89
N TYR A 486 -8.65 -1.43 -9.54
CA TYR A 486 -8.63 0.01 -9.32
C TYR A 486 -9.92 0.72 -9.78
N ASN A 487 -10.56 0.22 -10.83
CA ASN A 487 -11.86 0.71 -11.29
C ASN A 487 -12.95 0.39 -10.27
N GLU A 488 -13.04 -0.88 -9.87
CA GLU A 488 -14.04 -1.41 -8.95
C GLU A 488 -13.81 -1.02 -7.47
N CYS A 489 -12.62 -0.53 -7.12
CA CYS A 489 -12.30 0.07 -5.83
C CYS A 489 -13.03 1.42 -5.66
N SER A 490 -14.36 1.38 -5.62
CA SER A 490 -15.23 2.54 -5.51
C SER A 490 -16.09 2.39 -4.27
N SER A 491 -17.21 1.68 -4.39
CA SER A 491 -18.16 1.38 -3.34
C SER A 491 -18.62 -0.07 -3.40
N GLN A 492 -19.08 -0.59 -2.27
CA GLN A 492 -19.57 -1.95 -2.15
C GLN A 492 -20.98 -1.97 -1.60
N GLU A 493 -21.90 -2.56 -2.35
CA GLU A 493 -23.19 -2.98 -1.81
C GLU A 493 -22.98 -4.19 -0.91
N VAL A 494 -23.28 -4.05 0.38
CA VAL A 494 -23.24 -5.18 1.31
C VAL A 494 -24.61 -5.84 1.35
N ILE A 495 -24.64 -7.06 0.84
CA ILE A 495 -25.82 -7.91 0.79
C ILE A 495 -25.83 -8.80 2.04
N GLN A 496 -26.89 -8.73 2.84
CA GLN A 496 -27.08 -9.61 4.00
C GLN A 496 -28.38 -10.43 3.87
N PRO A 497 -28.46 -11.61 4.54
CA PRO A 497 -29.73 -12.30 4.74
C PRO A 497 -30.75 -11.37 5.43
N ARG A 498 -32.02 -11.52 5.08
CA ARG A 498 -33.12 -10.64 5.51
C ARG A 498 -33.30 -10.57 7.04
N ALA A 499 -32.94 -11.61 7.78
CA ALA A 499 -32.86 -11.59 9.24
C ALA A 499 -31.55 -12.21 9.78
N LEU A 500 -31.15 -11.76 10.98
CA LEU A 500 -30.02 -12.32 11.73
C LEU A 500 -30.23 -13.83 11.99
N GLY A 501 -29.30 -14.66 11.51
CA GLY A 501 -29.33 -16.11 11.69
C GLY A 501 -30.01 -16.90 10.56
N GLU A 502 -30.43 -16.25 9.48
CA GLU A 502 -30.91 -16.92 8.26
C GLU A 502 -29.75 -17.28 7.33
N ASP A 503 -29.86 -18.42 6.65
CA ASP A 503 -28.93 -18.80 5.60
C ASP A 503 -29.10 -17.86 4.38
N PRO A 504 -28.01 -17.48 3.71
CA PRO A 504 -28.06 -16.70 2.48
C PRO A 504 -28.62 -17.55 1.33
N VAL A 505 -29.94 -17.53 1.13
CA VAL A 505 -30.62 -18.19 0.01
C VAL A 505 -31.02 -17.14 -1.05
N PRO A 506 -30.89 -17.43 -2.36
CA PRO A 506 -31.37 -16.52 -3.41
C PRO A 506 -32.84 -16.11 -3.19
N GLY A 507 -33.10 -14.79 -3.17
CA GLY A 507 -34.44 -14.22 -2.89
C GLY A 507 -34.70 -13.83 -1.43
N ASN A 508 -33.81 -14.16 -0.50
CA ASN A 508 -33.88 -13.73 0.91
C ASN A 508 -32.72 -12.79 1.30
N GLN A 509 -32.20 -12.05 0.31
CA GLN A 509 -31.08 -11.13 0.41
C GLN A 509 -31.59 -9.70 0.28
N VAL A 510 -31.05 -8.78 1.09
CA VAL A 510 -31.36 -7.35 1.00
C VAL A 510 -30.05 -6.59 0.90
N VAL A 511 -29.94 -5.67 -0.08
CA VAL A 511 -28.86 -4.66 -0.08
C VAL A 511 -29.07 -3.84 1.18
N THR A 512 -28.17 -4.03 2.14
CA THR A 512 -28.31 -3.35 3.43
C THR A 512 -27.75 -1.95 3.35
N ARG A 513 -26.58 -1.76 2.71
CA ARG A 513 -25.82 -0.50 2.72
C ARG A 513 -24.82 -0.45 1.55
N VAL A 514 -24.36 0.76 1.22
CA VAL A 514 -23.22 1.03 0.34
C VAL A 514 -22.04 1.47 1.20
N LEU A 515 -20.92 0.74 1.16
CA LEU A 515 -19.66 1.06 1.84
C LEU A 515 -18.63 1.59 0.85
N TRP A 516 -17.57 2.22 1.34
CA TRP A 516 -16.41 2.59 0.51
C TRP A 516 -15.25 1.61 0.68
N TRP A 517 -14.45 1.40 -0.36
CA TRP A 517 -13.21 0.61 -0.30
C TRP A 517 -12.03 1.43 0.25
N TRP A 518 -11.19 2.01 -0.61
CA TRP A 518 -9.99 2.76 -0.21
C TRP A 518 -9.99 4.23 -0.71
N PRO A 519 -10.91 5.12 -0.22
CA PRO A 519 -10.99 6.50 -0.69
C PRO A 519 -9.69 7.32 -0.63
N ALA A 520 -8.86 7.10 0.39
CA ALA A 520 -7.58 7.81 0.56
C ALA A 520 -6.49 7.34 -0.43
N GLN A 521 -6.69 6.19 -1.10
CA GLN A 521 -5.79 5.67 -2.11
C GLN A 521 -6.31 5.95 -3.52
N ARG A 522 -7.62 5.70 -3.71
CA ARG A 522 -8.41 5.85 -4.92
C ARG A 522 -9.66 6.66 -4.54
N PRO A 523 -9.72 7.98 -4.80
CA PRO A 523 -10.86 8.80 -4.39
C PRO A 523 -12.19 8.32 -4.99
N GLY A 524 -13.27 8.38 -4.21
CA GLY A 524 -14.62 8.24 -4.75
C GLY A 524 -15.14 9.59 -5.23
N PHE A 525 -14.92 10.62 -4.41
CA PHE A 525 -15.33 12.00 -4.64
C PHE A 525 -14.16 12.94 -4.40
N VAL A 526 -14.12 14.04 -5.13
CA VAL A 526 -13.07 15.06 -5.03
C VAL A 526 -13.66 16.45 -5.00
N TRP A 527 -12.86 17.41 -4.56
CA TRP A 527 -13.21 18.82 -4.54
C TRP A 527 -12.49 19.55 -5.67
N VAL A 528 -13.22 20.39 -6.39
CA VAL A 528 -12.69 21.28 -7.43
C VAL A 528 -13.01 22.72 -7.10
N ARG A 529 -12.13 23.65 -7.50
CA ARG A 529 -12.42 25.09 -7.37
C ARG A 529 -13.67 25.44 -8.18
N ASP A 530 -14.56 26.20 -7.55
CA ASP A 530 -15.79 26.69 -8.16
C ASP A 530 -16.21 27.97 -7.44
N GLU A 531 -15.90 29.11 -8.05
CA GLU A 531 -16.18 30.44 -7.49
C GLU A 531 -17.68 30.72 -7.37
N THR A 532 -18.53 29.95 -8.07
CA THR A 532 -19.99 30.10 -7.98
C THR A 532 -20.57 29.35 -6.77
N ALA A 533 -19.84 28.38 -6.23
CA ALA A 533 -20.26 27.61 -5.06
C ALA A 533 -20.06 28.42 -3.76
N PRO A 534 -20.92 28.27 -2.73
CA PRO A 534 -20.82 29.02 -1.47
C PRO A 534 -19.48 28.87 -0.72
N LEU A 535 -18.77 27.77 -0.96
CA LEU A 535 -17.47 27.48 -0.35
C LEU A 535 -16.27 27.83 -1.26
N GLY A 536 -16.51 28.42 -2.44
CA GLY A 536 -15.48 28.61 -3.47
C GLY A 536 -14.99 27.30 -4.12
N ARG A 537 -15.70 26.20 -3.83
CA ARG A 537 -15.43 24.84 -4.31
C ARG A 537 -16.70 24.00 -4.29
N ARG A 538 -16.73 22.99 -5.14
CA ARG A 538 -17.78 21.96 -5.18
C ARG A 538 -17.18 20.57 -5.12
N GLN A 539 -17.94 19.63 -4.57
CA GLN A 539 -17.60 18.21 -4.62
C GLN A 539 -18.21 17.56 -5.87
N ARG A 540 -17.49 16.62 -6.49
CA ARG A 540 -17.95 15.82 -7.62
C ARG A 540 -17.40 14.39 -7.53
N PRO A 541 -17.99 13.40 -8.23
CA PRO A 541 -17.33 12.12 -8.46
C PRO A 541 -15.94 12.33 -9.05
N TRP A 542 -14.96 11.56 -8.57
CA TRP A 542 -13.59 11.63 -9.06
C TRP A 542 -13.49 11.19 -10.53
N LEU A 543 -14.27 10.18 -10.87
CA LEU A 543 -14.41 9.61 -12.20
C LEU A 543 -15.82 9.04 -12.34
N GLY A 544 -16.22 8.72 -13.58
CA GLY A 544 -17.56 8.23 -13.88
C GLY A 544 -18.54 9.32 -14.32
N SER A 545 -19.83 8.99 -14.34
CA SER A 545 -20.92 9.88 -14.71
C SER A 545 -21.15 11.03 -13.70
N HIS A 546 -21.85 12.08 -14.12
CA HIS A 546 -22.36 13.12 -13.23
C HIS A 546 -23.78 12.84 -12.73
N ASP A 547 -24.49 11.87 -13.33
CA ASP A 547 -25.81 11.43 -12.89
C ASP A 547 -25.64 10.34 -11.81
N PRO A 548 -26.09 10.59 -10.56
CA PRO A 548 -26.01 9.61 -9.48
C PRO A 548 -26.85 8.35 -9.72
N ASN A 549 -27.71 8.32 -10.75
CA ASN A 549 -28.50 7.15 -11.11
C ASN A 549 -27.80 6.23 -12.12
N ASP A 550 -26.69 6.67 -12.72
CA ASP A 550 -25.94 5.86 -13.65
C ASP A 550 -25.14 4.77 -12.93
N ALA A 551 -25.06 3.59 -13.54
CA ALA A 551 -24.31 2.46 -13.01
C ALA A 551 -22.79 2.73 -12.92
N ASP A 552 -22.29 3.70 -13.68
CA ASP A 552 -20.89 4.13 -13.75
C ASP A 552 -20.67 5.48 -13.03
N TYR A 553 -21.49 5.84 -12.04
CA TYR A 553 -21.40 7.15 -11.38
C TYR A 553 -20.04 7.44 -10.73
N ILE A 554 -19.36 6.41 -10.20
CA ILE A 554 -18.08 6.53 -9.47
C ILE A 554 -17.01 5.55 -9.96
N GLN A 555 -17.24 4.91 -11.10
CA GLN A 555 -16.35 3.95 -11.79
C GLN A 555 -16.52 4.10 -13.31
N PHE A 556 -15.60 3.62 -14.13
CA PHE A 556 -15.92 3.41 -15.54
C PHE A 556 -16.90 2.25 -15.68
N ALA A 557 -17.75 2.30 -16.71
CA ALA A 557 -18.72 1.24 -16.99
C ALA A 557 -18.03 -0.07 -17.41
N ASP A 558 -16.87 0.04 -18.07
CA ASP A 558 -16.03 -1.07 -18.50
C ASP A 558 -14.63 -0.90 -17.88
N ASP A 559 -14.13 -1.95 -17.23
CA ASP A 559 -12.78 -1.98 -16.65
C ASP A 559 -11.68 -1.76 -17.68
N LEU A 560 -11.94 -2.08 -18.96
CA LEU A 560 -11.00 -1.83 -20.04
C LEU A 560 -10.75 -0.32 -20.21
N GLU A 561 -11.73 0.54 -19.92
CA GLU A 561 -11.49 1.99 -19.93
C GLU A 561 -10.47 2.40 -18.86
N MET A 562 -10.46 1.76 -17.68
CA MET A 562 -9.44 2.02 -16.68
C MET A 562 -8.05 1.57 -17.17
N VAL A 563 -7.95 0.46 -17.91
CA VAL A 563 -6.69 0.04 -18.54
C VAL A 563 -6.14 1.12 -19.47
N GLU A 564 -6.99 1.77 -20.25
CA GLU A 564 -6.60 2.74 -21.28
C GLU A 564 -6.43 4.16 -20.73
N ARG A 565 -7.17 4.52 -19.66
CA ARG A 565 -7.41 5.92 -19.27
C ARG A 565 -7.07 6.26 -17.82
N TRP A 566 -6.52 5.32 -17.03
CA TRP A 566 -6.08 5.60 -15.66
C TRP A 566 -5.13 6.81 -15.58
N ASN A 567 -4.32 7.01 -16.62
CA ASN A 567 -3.37 8.12 -16.72
C ASN A 567 -4.06 9.48 -17.01
N GLU A 568 -5.38 9.56 -17.14
CA GLU A 568 -6.11 10.81 -17.33
C GLU A 568 -6.64 11.40 -16.00
N LEU A 569 -6.66 10.60 -14.93
CA LEU A 569 -7.30 10.94 -13.66
C LEU A 569 -6.53 12.00 -12.85
N GLY A 570 -7.24 12.83 -12.10
CA GLY A 570 -6.65 13.90 -11.29
C GLY A 570 -6.03 13.41 -9.98
N PHE A 571 -4.95 14.06 -9.55
CA PHE A 571 -4.37 13.89 -8.21
C PHE A 571 -5.01 14.88 -7.23
N LEU A 572 -4.94 14.60 -5.94
CA LEU A 572 -5.31 15.52 -4.88
C LEU A 572 -4.07 16.19 -4.29
N TYR A 573 -4.15 17.52 -4.16
CA TYR A 573 -3.12 18.35 -3.56
C TYR A 573 -3.73 19.24 -2.47
N ASP A 574 -3.08 19.31 -1.32
CA ASP A 574 -3.47 20.20 -0.22
C ASP A 574 -2.86 21.59 -0.40
N PHE A 575 -3.71 22.57 -0.74
CA PHE A 575 -3.36 23.99 -0.79
C PHE A 575 -3.48 24.69 0.57
N GLY A 576 -3.93 23.95 1.59
CA GLY A 576 -4.21 24.47 2.91
C GLY A 576 -2.97 24.81 3.73
N THR A 577 -3.22 25.16 4.98
CA THR A 577 -2.18 25.43 5.99
C THR A 577 -2.41 24.52 7.19
N ASP A 578 -1.43 24.44 8.09
CA ASP A 578 -1.50 23.57 9.27
C ASP A 578 -2.83 23.73 10.03
N GLY A 579 -3.58 22.63 10.13
CA GLY A 579 -4.88 22.56 10.80
C GLY A 579 -6.08 23.05 9.98
N LYS A 580 -5.88 23.51 8.74
CA LYS A 580 -6.93 23.93 7.80
C LYS A 580 -6.63 23.41 6.38
N PRO A 581 -6.90 22.12 6.11
CA PRO A 581 -6.67 21.55 4.79
C PRO A 581 -7.58 22.19 3.73
N GLU A 582 -7.05 22.35 2.53
CA GLU A 582 -7.75 22.71 1.29
C GLU A 582 -7.31 21.74 0.20
N ILE A 583 -7.86 20.52 0.26
CA ILE A 583 -7.48 19.43 -0.64
C ILE A 583 -8.35 19.51 -1.90
N LEU A 584 -7.70 19.71 -3.05
CA LEU A 584 -8.36 19.90 -4.33
C LEU A 584 -7.75 19.00 -5.39
N GLU A 585 -8.56 18.64 -6.38
CA GLU A 585 -8.11 17.92 -7.56
C GLU A 585 -7.25 18.81 -8.46
N VAL A 586 -6.15 18.24 -8.96
CA VAL A 586 -5.18 18.86 -9.86
C VAL A 586 -4.78 17.88 -10.96
N GLY A 587 -4.40 18.42 -12.12
CA GLY A 587 -3.82 17.63 -13.20
C GLY A 587 -4.75 16.62 -13.88
N ALA A 588 -6.07 16.65 -13.69
CA ALA A 588 -6.97 15.81 -14.48
C ALA A 588 -6.92 16.20 -15.98
N ARG A 589 -6.80 15.22 -16.88
CA ARG A 589 -6.82 15.43 -18.34
C ARG A 589 -8.18 15.18 -18.98
N THR A 590 -9.05 14.42 -18.32
CA THR A 590 -10.45 14.23 -18.76
C THR A 590 -11.43 14.44 -17.61
N HIS A 591 -12.16 15.56 -17.71
CA HIS A 591 -13.61 15.67 -17.53
C HIS A 591 -14.03 17.04 -18.09
N GLN A 592 -13.96 17.21 -19.42
CA GLN A 592 -15.04 17.94 -20.07
C GLN A 592 -16.09 16.88 -20.42
N PRO A 593 -17.33 17.00 -19.92
CA PRO A 593 -18.39 16.04 -20.18
C PRO A 593 -18.62 15.92 -21.69
N LYS A 594 -19.15 14.77 -22.14
CA LYS A 594 -19.89 14.71 -23.41
C LYS A 594 -20.81 15.93 -23.44
N SER A 595 -20.72 16.75 -24.49
CA SER A 595 -21.73 17.78 -24.72
C SER A 595 -23.10 17.13 -24.66
N GLU A 596 -24.04 17.77 -23.95
CA GLU A 596 -25.46 17.49 -24.14
C GLU A 596 -25.80 17.88 -25.58
N ASP A 597 -25.69 16.93 -26.51
CA ASP A 597 -26.29 16.99 -27.84
C ASP A 597 -27.47 16.02 -27.93
#